data_AF-A0AA97GIP6-F1
#
_entry.id   AF-A0AA97GIP6-F1
#
_cell.length_a   1.000
_cell.length_b   1.000
_cell.length_c   1.000
_cell.angle_alpha   90.00
_cell.angle_beta   90.00
_cell.angle_gamma   90.00
#
_symmetry.space_group_name_H-M   'P 1'
#
loop_
_entity.id
_entity.type
_entity.pdbx_description
1 polymer ?
#
loop_
_entity_poly.entity_id
_entity_poly.type
_entity_poly.pdbx_seq_one_letter_code
_entity_poly.pdbx_strand_id
1 'polypeptide(L)'
;MKLVNALKNFHPKSPTFSDSASCTSPDRLTGTDIMAAIGMTESLAKFGMTAFLAKNDVSEEGKFSTVEGLTQYALKIAPKLVRKAAGNKLGYCLIVLSKMTFEDYARSAGSVCQCSACSGKGMLDKKITTTKYSTREAIFPSFSKSQPKRYTNTERDVVETKKVICESCNSKSQLINRCRCKGRARS
;
A
#
# COMPACT_ATOMS: atom_id res chain seq x y z
N MET A 1 9.69 20.30 -23.07
CA MET A 1 9.17 20.27 -21.68
C MET A 1 8.98 18.81 -21.25
N LYS A 2 9.37 18.42 -20.03
CA LYS A 2 8.98 17.10 -19.46
C LYS A 2 7.55 17.20 -18.94
N LEU A 3 6.70 16.21 -19.22
CA LEU A 3 5.27 16.20 -18.83
C LEU A 3 5.07 16.34 -17.30
N VAL A 4 6.00 15.79 -16.51
CA VAL A 4 6.01 15.92 -15.04
C VAL A 4 6.12 17.38 -14.58
N ASN A 5 6.75 18.27 -15.35
CA ASN A 5 6.85 19.68 -14.98
C ASN A 5 5.50 20.40 -15.06
N ALA A 6 4.58 19.91 -15.88
CA ALA A 6 3.24 20.47 -16.00
C ALA A 6 2.43 20.32 -14.70
N LEU A 7 2.72 19.29 -13.90
CA LEU A 7 2.08 19.04 -12.60
C LEU A 7 2.24 20.20 -11.62
N LYS A 8 3.33 20.97 -11.73
CA LYS A 8 3.57 22.16 -10.89
C LYS A 8 2.48 23.23 -11.04
N ASN A 9 1.69 23.20 -12.11
CA ASN A 9 0.62 24.15 -12.34
C ASN A 9 -0.71 23.76 -11.67
N PHE A 10 -0.85 22.51 -11.22
CA PHE A 10 -2.04 22.04 -10.50
C PHE A 10 -1.96 22.28 -8.99
N HIS A 11 -0.77 22.59 -8.47
CA HIS A 11 -0.58 22.96 -7.08
C HIS A 11 -0.61 24.48 -6.90
N PRO A 12 -1.14 24.98 -5.77
CA PRO A 12 -1.14 26.41 -5.49
C PRO A 12 0.29 26.94 -5.49
N LYS A 13 0.54 27.97 -6.31
CA LYS A 13 1.84 28.63 -6.38
C LYS A 13 1.90 29.72 -5.31
N SER A 14 3.02 29.78 -4.58
CA SER A 14 3.31 30.92 -3.72
C SER A 14 3.39 32.19 -4.57
N PRO A 15 2.94 33.36 -4.06
CA PRO A 15 3.16 34.62 -4.73
C PRO A 15 4.67 34.82 -4.95
N THR A 16 5.07 34.97 -6.20
CA THR A 16 6.45 35.29 -6.55
C THR A 16 6.65 36.79 -6.43
N PHE A 17 7.34 37.22 -5.37
CA PHE A 17 7.82 38.59 -5.24
C PHE A 17 9.16 38.71 -5.96
N SER A 18 9.12 39.21 -7.19
CA SER A 18 10.32 39.49 -7.98
C SER A 18 10.26 40.94 -8.46
N ASP A 19 11.33 41.69 -8.26
CA ASP A 19 11.46 43.09 -8.70
C ASP A 19 11.79 43.20 -10.21
N SER A 20 11.92 42.06 -10.89
CA SER A 20 12.09 41.98 -12.34
C SER A 20 10.72 42.11 -13.04
N ALA A 21 10.62 43.05 -13.97
CA ALA A 21 9.46 43.16 -14.85
C ALA A 21 9.18 41.82 -15.54
N SER A 22 7.90 41.42 -15.60
CA SER A 22 7.52 40.17 -16.24
C SER A 22 7.93 40.21 -17.72
N CYS A 23 8.86 39.33 -18.12
CA CYS A 23 9.39 39.29 -19.49
C CYS A 23 8.25 39.18 -20.50
N THR A 24 8.11 40.14 -21.43
CA THR A 24 7.06 40.21 -22.46
C THR A 24 7.42 39.45 -23.73
N SER A 25 8.47 38.63 -23.69
CA SER A 25 8.89 37.84 -24.86
C SER A 25 7.73 36.95 -25.34
N PRO A 26 7.41 36.96 -26.65
CA PRO A 26 6.38 36.10 -27.23
C PRO A 26 6.71 34.60 -27.10
N ASP A 27 7.98 34.24 -26.88
CA ASP A 27 8.41 32.86 -26.69
C ASP A 27 8.23 32.36 -25.24
N ARG A 28 7.69 33.19 -24.34
CA ARG A 28 7.48 32.83 -22.94
C ARG A 28 6.26 31.94 -22.76
N LEU A 29 6.50 30.67 -22.46
CA LEU A 29 5.44 29.74 -22.01
C LEU A 29 4.86 30.18 -20.66
N THR A 30 3.59 30.55 -20.67
CA THR A 30 2.81 30.91 -19.48
C THR A 30 2.05 29.72 -18.89
N GLY A 31 1.54 29.87 -17.66
CA GLY A 31 0.68 28.85 -17.06
C GLY A 31 -0.57 28.57 -17.89
N THR A 32 -1.13 29.60 -18.55
CA THR A 32 -2.27 29.48 -19.45
C THR A 32 -1.95 28.66 -20.69
N ASP A 33 -0.77 28.84 -21.30
CA ASP A 33 -0.36 28.05 -22.46
C ASP A 33 -0.21 26.56 -22.11
N ILE A 34 0.31 26.28 -20.92
CA ILE A 34 0.44 24.91 -20.42
C ILE A 34 -0.94 24.28 -20.18
N MET A 35 -1.87 25.02 -19.58
CA MET A 35 -3.24 24.53 -19.36
C MET A 35 -4.01 24.33 -20.67
N ALA A 36 -3.84 25.23 -21.64
CA ALA A 36 -4.41 25.08 -22.98
C ALA A 36 -3.86 23.85 -23.70
N ALA A 37 -2.53 23.63 -23.63
CA ALA A 37 -1.91 22.44 -24.18
C ALA A 37 -2.42 21.15 -23.52
N ILE A 38 -2.60 21.13 -22.19
CA ILE A 38 -3.17 19.98 -21.49
C ILE A 38 -4.60 19.70 -21.98
N GLY A 39 -5.46 20.72 -22.07
CA GLY A 39 -6.82 20.56 -22.57
C GLY A 39 -6.86 20.04 -24.02
N MET A 40 -5.97 20.52 -24.90
CA MET A 40 -5.83 19.99 -26.26
C MET A 40 -5.41 18.51 -26.24
N THR A 41 -4.42 18.14 -25.43
CA THR A 41 -3.97 16.73 -25.32
C THR A 41 -5.04 15.83 -24.72
N GLU A 42 -5.85 16.32 -23.78
CA GLU A 42 -6.96 15.56 -23.21
C GLU A 42 -8.03 15.25 -24.27
N SER A 43 -8.31 16.17 -25.19
CA SER A 43 -9.26 15.91 -26.27
C SER A 43 -8.81 14.82 -27.24
N LEU A 44 -7.50 14.69 -27.47
CA LEU A 44 -6.91 13.67 -28.35
C LEU A 44 -6.66 12.34 -27.64
N ALA A 45 -6.24 12.38 -26.38
CA ALA A 45 -5.75 11.24 -25.62
C ALA A 45 -6.33 11.19 -24.20
N LYS A 46 -7.67 11.29 -24.12
CA LYS A 46 -8.44 11.37 -22.87
C LYS A 46 -8.00 10.35 -21.82
N PHE A 47 -8.01 9.05 -22.18
CA PHE A 47 -7.67 7.98 -21.24
C PHE A 47 -6.24 8.07 -20.69
N GLY A 48 -5.27 8.39 -21.54
CA GLY A 48 -3.87 8.52 -21.13
C GLY A 48 -3.67 9.71 -20.19
N MET A 49 -4.33 10.83 -20.50
CA MET A 49 -4.27 12.03 -19.66
C MET A 49 -4.97 11.82 -18.31
N THR A 50 -6.16 11.21 -18.29
CA THR A 50 -6.86 10.89 -17.03
C THR A 50 -6.06 9.93 -16.17
N ALA A 51 -5.44 8.89 -16.76
CA ALA A 51 -4.59 7.96 -16.03
C ALA A 51 -3.34 8.66 -15.45
N PHE A 52 -2.74 9.57 -16.20
CA PHE A 52 -1.60 10.36 -15.75
C PHE A 52 -1.95 11.30 -14.60
N LEU A 53 -3.06 12.05 -14.70
CA LEU A 53 -3.52 12.94 -13.63
C LEU A 53 -3.92 12.15 -12.37
N ALA A 54 -4.60 11.01 -12.56
CA ALA A 54 -5.02 10.12 -11.48
C ALA A 54 -3.83 9.52 -10.73
N LYS A 55 -2.73 9.19 -11.42
CA LYS A 55 -1.48 8.71 -10.79
C LYS A 55 -0.83 9.76 -9.89
N ASN A 56 -1.02 11.04 -10.18
CA ASN A 56 -0.40 12.14 -9.45
C ASN A 56 -1.37 12.82 -8.47
N ASP A 57 -2.48 12.15 -8.12
CA ASP A 57 -3.48 12.63 -7.16
C ASP A 57 -4.07 14.03 -7.49
N VAL A 58 -4.13 14.39 -8.77
CA VAL A 58 -4.73 15.65 -9.23
C VAL A 58 -6.26 15.55 -9.29
N SER A 59 -6.78 14.35 -9.57
CA SER A 59 -8.22 14.08 -9.67
C SER A 59 -8.56 12.69 -9.14
N GLU A 60 -9.43 12.63 -8.13
CA GLU A 60 -9.97 11.37 -7.60
C GLU A 60 -10.95 10.73 -8.57
N GLU A 61 -11.79 11.53 -9.24
CA GLU A 61 -12.73 11.09 -10.28
C GLU A 61 -11.99 10.41 -11.44
N GLY A 62 -10.82 10.94 -11.79
CA GLY A 62 -9.93 10.36 -12.80
C GLY A 62 -9.50 8.93 -12.47
N LYS A 63 -9.35 8.57 -11.19
CA LYS A 63 -9.00 7.19 -10.77
C LYS A 63 -10.15 6.23 -11.12
N PHE A 64 -11.38 6.59 -10.79
CA PHE A 64 -12.56 5.77 -11.11
C PHE A 64 -12.75 5.63 -12.62
N SER A 65 -12.68 6.74 -13.35
CA SER A 65 -12.82 6.73 -14.82
C SER A 65 -11.72 5.91 -15.50
N THR A 66 -10.49 5.95 -15.00
CA THR A 66 -9.38 5.14 -15.53
C THR A 66 -9.61 3.65 -15.28
N VAL A 67 -10.03 3.26 -14.07
CA VAL A 67 -10.34 1.86 -13.75
C VAL A 67 -11.52 1.35 -14.57
N GLU A 68 -12.54 2.18 -14.80
CA GLU A 68 -13.67 1.86 -15.66
C GLU A 68 -13.23 1.64 -17.11
N GLY A 69 -12.43 2.56 -17.66
CA GLY A 69 -11.88 2.44 -19.02
C GLY A 69 -11.04 1.17 -19.19
N LEU A 70 -10.20 0.85 -18.21
CA LEU A 70 -9.44 -0.41 -18.17
C LEU A 70 -10.35 -1.64 -18.12
N THR A 71 -11.41 -1.59 -17.32
CA THR A 71 -12.36 -2.70 -17.19
C THR A 71 -13.10 -2.94 -18.51
N GLN A 72 -13.56 -1.88 -19.17
CA GLN A 72 -14.20 -1.96 -20.48
C GLN A 72 -13.25 -2.50 -21.56
N TYR A 73 -11.99 -2.07 -21.53
CA TYR A 73 -10.96 -2.60 -22.43
C TYR A 73 -10.69 -4.08 -22.18
N ALA A 74 -10.55 -4.49 -20.91
CA ALA A 74 -10.33 -5.88 -20.53
C ALA A 74 -11.53 -6.77 -20.93
N LEU A 75 -12.76 -6.27 -20.80
CA LEU A 75 -13.96 -6.98 -21.27
C LEU A 75 -13.93 -7.26 -22.78
N LYS A 76 -13.46 -6.30 -23.59
CA LYS A 76 -13.35 -6.46 -25.06
C LYS A 76 -12.33 -7.51 -25.47
N ILE A 77 -11.21 -7.59 -24.74
CA ILE A 77 -10.08 -8.47 -25.07
C ILE A 77 -10.19 -9.85 -24.42
N ALA A 78 -11.00 -9.99 -23.36
CA ALA A 78 -11.11 -11.22 -22.58
C ALA A 78 -11.36 -12.46 -23.47
N PRO A 79 -10.46 -13.47 -23.42
CA PRO A 79 -10.56 -14.64 -24.27
C PRO A 79 -11.81 -15.45 -23.93
N LYS A 80 -12.38 -16.13 -24.95
CA LYS A 80 -13.66 -16.84 -24.84
C LYS A 80 -13.67 -17.87 -23.70
N LEU A 81 -12.55 -18.57 -23.48
CA LEU A 81 -12.42 -19.57 -22.41
C LEU A 81 -12.49 -18.96 -21.02
N VAL A 82 -11.79 -17.85 -20.79
CA VAL A 82 -11.83 -17.13 -19.49
C VAL A 82 -13.22 -16.60 -19.21
N ARG A 83 -13.91 -16.08 -20.23
CA ARG A 83 -15.29 -15.61 -20.10
C ARG A 83 -16.26 -16.74 -19.77
N LYS A 84 -16.12 -17.92 -20.39
CA LYS A 84 -16.92 -19.10 -20.07
C LYS A 84 -16.64 -19.60 -18.64
N ALA A 85 -15.37 -19.65 -18.24
CA ALA A 85 -14.97 -20.12 -16.91
C ALA A 85 -15.43 -19.19 -15.78
N ALA A 86 -15.33 -17.87 -15.98
CA ALA A 86 -15.69 -16.89 -14.98
C ALA A 86 -17.21 -16.68 -14.86
N GLY A 87 -17.97 -16.89 -15.94
CA GLY A 87 -19.42 -16.74 -15.97
C GLY A 87 -19.87 -15.39 -15.40
N ASN A 88 -20.82 -15.42 -14.47
CA ASN A 88 -21.42 -14.22 -13.85
C ASN A 88 -20.42 -13.43 -12.98
N LYS A 89 -19.28 -14.02 -12.59
CA LYS A 89 -18.26 -13.35 -11.76
C LYS A 89 -17.25 -12.55 -12.59
N LEU A 90 -17.29 -12.66 -13.92
CA LEU A 90 -16.30 -12.04 -14.80
C LEU A 90 -16.17 -10.53 -14.56
N GLY A 91 -17.30 -9.81 -14.45
CA GLY A 91 -17.28 -8.36 -14.22
C GLY A 91 -16.51 -7.97 -12.96
N TYR A 92 -16.80 -8.63 -11.85
CA TYR A 92 -16.09 -8.41 -10.58
C TYR A 92 -14.58 -8.71 -10.69
N CYS A 93 -14.22 -9.82 -11.32
CA CYS A 93 -12.81 -10.18 -11.54
C CYS A 93 -12.08 -9.12 -12.36
N LEU A 94 -12.71 -8.59 -13.41
CA LEU A 94 -12.09 -7.58 -14.27
C LEU A 94 -11.97 -6.21 -13.60
N ILE A 95 -12.92 -5.83 -12.74
CA ILE A 95 -12.81 -4.61 -11.92
C ILE A 95 -11.62 -4.73 -10.98
N VAL A 96 -11.50 -5.86 -10.27
CA VAL A 96 -10.40 -6.12 -9.33
C VAL A 96 -9.05 -6.15 -10.07
N LEU A 97 -8.99 -6.79 -11.23
CA LEU A 97 -7.81 -6.79 -12.08
C LEU A 97 -7.44 -5.37 -12.52
N SER A 98 -8.41 -4.59 -12.99
CA SER A 98 -8.20 -3.23 -13.47
C SER A 98 -7.67 -2.32 -12.35
N LYS A 99 -8.21 -2.45 -11.13
CA LYS A 99 -7.68 -1.75 -9.95
C LYS A 99 -6.22 -2.11 -9.68
N MET A 100 -5.88 -3.40 -9.64
CA MET A 100 -4.50 -3.83 -9.44
C MET A 100 -3.57 -3.34 -10.54
N THR A 101 -4.01 -3.36 -11.80
CA THR A 101 -3.19 -2.86 -12.93
C THR A 101 -2.96 -1.35 -12.84
N PHE A 102 -3.96 -0.58 -12.43
CA PHE A 102 -3.80 0.86 -12.23
C PHE A 102 -2.88 1.15 -11.04
N GLU A 103 -3.00 0.40 -9.94
CA GLU A 103 -2.10 0.50 -8.79
C GLU A 103 -0.65 0.14 -9.17
N ASP A 104 -0.44 -0.87 -10.01
CA ASP A 104 0.85 -1.24 -10.57
C ASP A 104 1.42 -0.13 -11.47
N TYR A 105 0.58 0.52 -12.29
CA TYR A 105 0.97 1.66 -13.12
C TYR A 105 1.30 2.91 -12.29
N ALA A 106 0.49 3.21 -11.27
CA ALA A 106 0.69 4.34 -10.37
C ALA A 106 1.94 4.16 -9.48
N ARG A 107 2.34 2.90 -9.26
CA ARG A 107 3.52 2.54 -8.48
C ARG A 107 4.78 3.25 -8.99
N SER A 108 5.51 3.85 -8.05
CA SER A 108 6.83 4.44 -8.27
C SER A 108 7.89 3.68 -7.47
N ALA A 109 9.17 3.80 -7.82
CA ALA A 109 10.28 3.07 -7.18
C ALA A 109 10.41 3.30 -5.66
N GLY A 110 9.86 4.42 -5.16
CA GLY A 110 9.78 4.75 -3.73
C GLY A 110 8.43 4.44 -3.07
N SER A 111 7.47 3.83 -3.77
CA SER A 111 6.17 3.50 -3.19
C SER A 111 6.30 2.47 -2.08
N VAL A 112 5.58 2.71 -0.99
CA VAL A 112 5.56 1.87 0.20
C VAL A 112 4.16 1.26 0.31
N CYS A 113 4.07 -0.05 0.47
CA CYS A 113 2.82 -0.76 0.70
C CYS A 113 2.71 -1.15 2.18
N GLN A 114 1.48 -1.27 2.69
CA GLN A 114 1.30 -1.83 4.03
C GLN A 114 1.75 -3.29 4.04
N CYS A 115 2.41 -3.71 5.11
CA CYS A 115 2.83 -5.10 5.24
C CYS A 115 1.61 -6.02 5.31
N SER A 116 1.48 -6.94 4.34
CA SER A 116 0.39 -7.92 4.28
C SER A 116 0.39 -8.89 5.47
N ALA A 117 1.57 -9.19 6.03
CA ALA A 117 1.69 -10.11 7.16
C ALA A 117 1.12 -9.52 8.46
N CYS A 118 1.32 -8.23 8.73
CA CYS A 118 0.87 -7.59 9.96
C CYS A 118 -0.23 -6.55 9.76
N SER A 119 -0.77 -6.40 8.56
CA SER A 119 -1.77 -5.38 8.18
C SER A 119 -1.45 -3.98 8.73
N GLY A 120 -0.19 -3.56 8.62
CA GLY A 120 0.24 -2.25 9.13
C GLY A 120 0.46 -2.13 10.65
N LYS A 121 0.30 -3.20 11.43
CA LYS A 121 0.48 -3.16 12.90
C LYS A 121 1.94 -3.26 13.37
N GLY A 122 2.85 -3.76 12.53
CA GLY A 122 4.26 -3.97 12.86
C GLY A 122 4.54 -5.15 13.81
N MET A 123 3.52 -5.67 14.48
CA MET A 123 3.59 -6.79 15.43
C MET A 123 2.51 -7.84 15.12
N LEU A 124 2.80 -9.09 15.48
CA LEU A 124 1.91 -10.25 15.35
C LEU A 124 1.63 -10.82 16.73
N ASP A 125 0.39 -11.23 16.97
CA ASP A 125 0.00 -11.88 18.22
C ASP A 125 0.31 -13.37 18.11
N LYS A 126 1.35 -13.84 18.83
CA LYS A 126 1.72 -15.26 18.90
C LYS A 126 1.20 -15.85 20.21
N LYS A 127 0.39 -16.89 20.12
CA LYS A 127 -0.02 -17.69 21.28
C LYS A 127 1.15 -18.56 21.70
N ILE A 128 1.61 -18.40 22.94
CA ILE A 128 2.67 -19.19 23.54
C ILE A 128 2.07 -19.88 24.76
N THR A 129 2.03 -21.21 24.73
CA THR A 129 1.67 -22.01 25.89
C THR A 129 2.85 -21.99 26.85
N THR A 130 2.67 -21.36 28.01
CA THR A 130 3.65 -21.36 29.09
C THR A 130 3.11 -22.19 30.24
N THR A 131 3.84 -23.23 30.59
CA THR A 131 3.53 -24.12 31.69
C THR A 131 3.89 -23.42 33.01
N LYS A 132 2.89 -23.13 33.85
CA LYS A 132 3.09 -22.49 35.16
C LYS A 132 2.99 -23.53 36.26
N TYR A 133 3.94 -23.49 37.19
CA TYR A 133 3.93 -24.32 38.39
C TYR A 133 3.36 -23.53 39.56
N SER A 134 2.29 -24.05 40.16
CA SER A 134 1.73 -23.50 41.40
C SER A 134 2.55 -24.03 42.59
N THR A 135 3.51 -23.25 43.09
CA THR A 135 4.12 -23.52 44.40
C THR A 135 3.21 -22.97 45.50
N ARG A 136 2.58 -23.84 46.27
CA ARG A 136 1.96 -23.47 47.56
C ARG A 136 3.03 -23.65 48.64
N GLU A 137 3.41 -22.60 49.34
CA GLU A 137 4.16 -22.77 50.58
C GLU A 137 3.24 -23.45 51.59
N ALA A 138 3.51 -24.72 51.88
CA ALA A 138 2.91 -25.39 53.02
C ALA A 138 3.66 -24.92 54.27
N ILE A 139 3.16 -23.88 54.92
CA ILE A 139 3.54 -23.58 56.30
C ILE A 139 2.83 -24.62 57.16
N PHE A 140 3.51 -25.73 57.46
CA PHE A 140 3.06 -26.64 58.50
C PHE A 140 3.31 -25.96 59.86
N PRO A 141 2.28 -25.68 60.67
CA PRO A 141 2.53 -25.25 62.03
C PRO A 141 3.02 -26.47 62.81
N SER A 142 4.32 -26.46 63.11
CA SER A 142 4.96 -27.05 64.30
C SER A 142 6.04 -28.11 64.03
N PHE A 143 7.21 -27.84 64.61
CA PHE A 143 8.28 -28.78 65.00
C PHE A 143 9.13 -29.46 63.89
N SER A 144 10.08 -28.71 63.33
CA SER A 144 11.50 -29.12 63.21
C SER A 144 12.31 -28.09 62.41
N LYS A 145 13.56 -27.82 62.82
CA LYS A 145 14.53 -26.97 62.10
C LYS A 145 15.05 -27.68 60.85
N SER A 146 14.18 -28.08 59.93
CA SER A 146 14.59 -28.62 58.63
C SER A 146 13.84 -27.90 57.52
N GLN A 147 14.59 -27.44 56.52
CA GLN A 147 14.14 -26.62 55.41
C GLN A 147 12.81 -27.14 54.81
N PRO A 148 11.86 -26.25 54.49
CA PRO A 148 10.57 -26.68 53.94
C PRO A 148 10.79 -27.40 52.61
N LYS A 149 10.44 -28.68 52.55
CA LYS A 149 10.39 -29.43 51.28
C LYS A 149 9.22 -28.90 50.45
N ARG A 150 9.53 -28.19 49.36
CA ARG A 150 8.55 -27.74 48.37
C ARG A 150 8.04 -28.95 47.58
N TYR A 151 6.75 -29.27 47.71
CA TYR A 151 6.07 -30.23 46.83
C TYR A 151 5.19 -29.46 45.83
N THR A 152 5.55 -29.51 44.55
CA THR A 152 4.75 -28.96 43.44
C THR A 152 3.61 -29.91 43.11
N ASN A 153 2.36 -29.46 43.19
CA ASN A 153 1.19 -30.36 43.05
C ASN A 153 0.26 -30.08 41.87
N THR A 154 0.52 -29.10 41.00
CA THR A 154 -0.29 -28.94 39.77
C THR A 154 0.47 -28.19 38.69
N GLU A 155 0.64 -28.86 37.55
CA GLU A 155 1.07 -28.29 36.27
C GLU A 155 -0.15 -27.68 35.59
N ARG A 156 -0.08 -26.41 35.19
CA ARG A 156 -1.13 -25.77 34.42
C ARG A 156 -0.54 -25.08 33.21
N ASP A 157 -0.97 -25.50 32.02
CA ASP A 157 -0.66 -24.84 30.78
C ASP A 157 -1.50 -23.57 30.63
N VAL A 158 -0.84 -22.42 30.60
CA VAL A 158 -1.48 -21.11 30.38
C VAL A 158 -1.14 -20.64 28.97
N VAL A 159 -2.17 -20.45 28.15
CA VAL A 159 -2.02 -19.86 26.82
C VAL A 159 -1.93 -18.35 26.96
N GLU A 160 -0.71 -17.82 26.85
CA GLU A 160 -0.48 -16.37 26.85
C GLU A 160 -0.33 -15.87 25.41
N THR A 161 -0.88 -14.69 25.12
CA THR A 161 -0.71 -14.06 23.81
C THR A 161 0.40 -13.02 23.93
N LYS A 162 1.55 -13.24 23.28
CA LYS A 162 2.67 -12.29 23.26
C LYS A 162 2.75 -11.61 21.89
N LYS A 163 3.00 -10.30 21.89
CA LYS A 163 3.28 -9.53 20.68
C LYS A 163 4.70 -9.81 20.21
N VAL A 164 4.83 -10.42 19.04
CA VAL A 164 6.11 -10.70 18.37
C VAL A 164 6.29 -9.74 17.22
N ILE A 165 7.54 -9.33 16.96
CA ILE A 165 7.87 -8.46 15.83
C ILE A 165 7.52 -9.19 14.52
N CYS A 166 6.88 -8.47 13.59
CA CYS A 166 6.64 -9.01 12.26
C CYS A 166 7.96 -9.11 11.48
N GLU A 167 8.42 -10.32 11.20
CA GLU A 167 9.66 -10.60 10.46
C GLU A 167 9.66 -10.03 9.04
N SER A 168 8.48 -9.88 8.43
CA SER A 168 8.36 -9.37 7.05
C SER A 168 8.68 -7.89 6.94
N CYS A 169 8.31 -7.10 7.96
CA CYS A 169 8.48 -5.64 7.99
C CYS A 169 9.46 -5.14 9.05
N ASN A 170 9.99 -6.01 9.92
CA ASN A 170 10.85 -5.66 11.06
C ASN A 170 10.29 -4.46 11.84
N SER A 171 9.03 -4.54 12.25
CA SER A 171 8.29 -3.49 12.96
C SER A 171 8.00 -2.20 12.19
N LYS A 172 8.47 -2.06 10.94
CA LYS A 172 8.29 -0.82 10.15
C LYS A 172 6.88 -0.61 9.62
N SER A 173 5.97 -1.58 9.83
CA SER A 173 4.57 -1.68 9.36
C SER A 173 4.33 -1.55 7.86
N GLN A 174 5.29 -1.01 7.12
CA GLN A 174 5.26 -0.73 5.70
C GLN A 174 6.44 -1.43 5.02
N LEU A 175 6.22 -1.89 3.80
CA LEU A 175 7.20 -2.55 2.95
C LEU A 175 7.45 -1.69 1.72
N ILE A 176 8.71 -1.49 1.38
CA ILE A 176 9.05 -0.85 0.11
C ILE A 176 8.72 -1.84 -1.00
N ASN A 177 7.95 -1.40 -2.00
CA ASN A 177 7.50 -2.24 -3.12
C ASN A 177 8.59 -2.55 -4.16
N ARG A 178 9.86 -2.31 -3.81
CA ARG A 178 11.03 -2.62 -4.64
C ARG A 178 11.14 -4.13 -4.83
N CYS A 179 11.52 -4.54 -6.03
CA CYS A 179 11.80 -5.96 -6.30
C CYS A 179 12.89 -6.46 -5.33
N ARG A 180 12.52 -7.40 -4.45
CA ARG A 180 13.47 -8.07 -3.55
C ARG A 180 14.33 -9.11 -4.27
N CYS A 181 14.11 -9.29 -5.57
CA CYS A 181 14.86 -10.20 -6.43
C CYS A 181 16.36 -9.88 -6.48
N LYS A 182 16.82 -8.69 -6.07
CA LYS A 182 18.22 -8.24 -6.19
C LYS A 182 18.78 -8.46 -7.61
N GLY A 183 17.93 -8.41 -8.64
CA GLY A 183 18.30 -8.69 -10.03
C GLY A 183 18.43 -10.17 -10.41
N ARG A 184 18.09 -11.13 -9.53
CA ARG A 184 18.04 -12.56 -9.89
C ARG A 184 16.75 -12.88 -10.61
N ALA A 185 16.85 -13.17 -11.90
CA ALA A 185 15.79 -13.83 -12.66
C ALA A 185 15.57 -15.23 -12.08
N ARG A 186 14.30 -15.61 -11.85
CA ARG A 186 13.93 -16.99 -11.54
C ARG A 186 14.12 -17.80 -12.83
N SER A 187 15.13 -18.66 -12.85
CA SER A 187 15.25 -19.80 -13.77
C SER A 187 14.22 -20.86 -13.43
#